data_AF-C0BEB5-F1
#
_entry.id   AF-C0BEB5-F1
#
_cell.length_a   1.000
_cell.length_b   1.000
_cell.length_c   1.000
_cell.angle_alpha   90.00
_cell.angle_beta   90.00
_cell.angle_gamma   90.00
#
_symmetry.space_group_name_H-M   'P 1'
#
loop_
_entity.id
_entity.type
_entity.pdbx_description
1 polymer ?
#
loop_
_entity_poly.entity_id
_entity_poly.type
_entity_poly.pdbx_seq_one_letter_code
_entity_poly.pdbx_strand_id
1 'polypeptide(L)' 'MTSDFLLLQKIRNGNNHAGNQFVEKYYSFIYQYCFLHIHNQECAEDMVQETFVRFFSER' A
#
# COMPACT_ATOMS: atom_id res chain seq x y z
N MET A 1 10.95 14.88 -10.21
CA MET A 1 9.88 14.55 -9.24
C MET A 1 9.58 13.08 -9.39
N THR A 2 9.67 12.29 -8.32
CA THR A 2 9.35 10.86 -8.36
C THR A 2 7.89 10.68 -8.72
N SER A 3 7.59 9.69 -9.58
CA SER A 3 6.22 9.33 -9.97
C SER A 3 5.30 9.14 -8.76
N ASP A 4 5.88 8.68 -7.64
CA ASP A 4 5.19 8.46 -6.36
C ASP A 4 4.66 9.73 -5.71
N PHE A 5 5.39 10.85 -5.82
CA PHE A 5 4.91 12.12 -5.30
C PHE A 5 3.67 12.61 -6.05
N LEU A 6 3.64 12.42 -7.38
CA LEU A 6 2.48 12.75 -8.21
C LEU A 6 1.29 11.82 -7.92
N LEU A 7 1.54 10.52 -7.69
CA LEU A 7 0.51 9.56 -7.27
C LEU A 7 -0.09 9.95 -5.92
N LEU A 8 0.75 10.29 -4.94
CA LEU A 8 0.30 10.75 -3.63
C LEU A 8 -0.53 12.03 -3.71
N GLN A 9 -0.15 12.98 -4.57
CA GLN A 9 -0.94 14.20 -4.79
C GLN A 9 -2.29 13.90 -5.45
N LYS A 10 -2.34 12.98 -6.42
CA LYS A 10 -3.60 12.54 -7.04
C LYS A 10 -4.52 11.84 -6.04
N ILE A 11 -3.97 10.97 -5.18
CA ILE A 11 -4.71 10.30 -4.10
C ILE A 11 -5.32 11.34 -3.16
N ARG A 12 -4.54 12.36 -2.77
CA ARG A 12 -5.04 13.47 -1.92
C ARG A 12 -6.19 14.24 -2.57
N ASN A 13 -6.24 14.30 -3.90
CA ASN A 13 -7.32 14.93 -4.64
C ASN A 13 -8.52 13.99 -4.89
N GLY A 14 -8.59 12.84 -4.22
CA GLY A 14 -9.71 11.87 -4.34
C GLY A 14 -9.63 10.96 -5.57
N ASN A 15 -8.47 10.86 -6.22
CA ASN A 15 -8.32 9.99 -7.40
C ASN A 15 -8.10 8.53 -6.96
N ASN A 16 -9.19 7.75 -6.91
CA ASN A 16 -9.17 6.33 -6.57
C ASN A 16 -8.28 5.49 -7.50
N HIS A 17 -8.16 5.86 -8.78
CA HIS A 17 -7.30 5.14 -9.73
C HIS A 17 -5.81 5.28 -9.38
N ALA A 18 -5.40 6.47 -8.92
CA ALA A 18 -4.04 6.67 -8.41
C ALA A 18 -3.79 5.86 -7.11
N GLY A 19 -4.83 5.66 -6.30
CA GLY A 19 -4.79 4.78 -5.12
C GLY A 19 -4.50 3.33 -5.50
N ASN A 20 -5.21 2.78 -6.49
CA ASN A 20 -4.98 1.41 -6.95
C ASN A 20 -3.55 1.23 -7.51
N GLN A 21 -3.07 2.17 -8.32
CA GLN A 21 -1.69 2.11 -8.83
C GLN A 21 -0.64 2.15 -7.71
N PHE A 22 -0.91 2.92 -6.64
CA PHE A 22 -0.06 2.95 -5.47
C PHE A 22 -0.06 1.61 -4.73
N VAL A 23 -1.23 1.03 -4.51
CA VAL A 23 -1.35 -0.29 -3.87
C VAL A 23 -0.61 -1.35 -4.68
N GLU A 24 -0.87 -1.48 -5.98
CA GLU A 24 -0.21 -2.46 -6.85
C GLU A 24 1.31 -2.32 -6.84
N LYS A 25 1.82 -1.08 -6.83
CA LYS A 25 3.26 -0.82 -6.81
C LYS A 25 3.93 -1.27 -5.51
N TYR A 26 3.29 -1.06 -4.37
CA TYR A 26 3.90 -1.26 -3.05
C TYR A 26 3.48 -2.58 -2.37
N TYR A 27 2.43 -3.24 -2.86
CA TYR A 27 1.90 -4.47 -2.26
C TYR A 27 2.98 -5.54 -2.11
N SER A 28 3.68 -5.89 -3.20
CA SER A 28 4.70 -6.94 -3.17
C SER A 28 5.85 -6.63 -2.22
N PHE A 29 6.25 -5.36 -2.09
CA PHE A 29 7.34 -4.96 -1.20
C PHE A 29 6.96 -5.09 0.27
N ILE A 30 5.76 -4.61 0.63
CA ILE A 30 5.24 -4.74 2.00
C ILE A 30 4.97 -6.21 2.32
N TYR A 31 4.41 -6.96 1.38
CA TYR A 31 4.14 -8.38 1.56
C TYR A 31 5.43 -9.17 1.81
N GLN A 32 6.48 -8.94 1.01
CA GLN A 32 7.78 -9.56 1.24
C GLN A 32 8.33 -9.23 2.62
N TYR A 33 8.24 -7.97 3.06
CA TYR A 33 8.67 -7.56 4.38
C TYR A 33 7.89 -8.31 5.49
N CYS A 34 6.56 -8.35 5.42
CA CYS A 34 5.72 -9.07 6.37
C CYS A 34 6.02 -10.58 6.37
N PHE A 35 6.09 -11.19 5.19
CA PHE A 35 6.35 -12.63 5.05
C PHE A 35 7.72 -13.04 5.59
N LEU A 36 8.75 -12.20 5.40
CA LEU A 36 10.09 -12.44 5.94
C LEU A 36 10.14 -12.49 7.47
N HIS A 37 9.20 -11.84 8.16
CA HIS A 37 9.17 -11.78 9.63
C HIS A 37 8.17 -12.77 10.23
N ILE A 38 7.03 -12.97 9.55
CA ILE A 38 5.91 -13.75 10.07
C ILE A 38 5.98 -15.21 9.60
N HIS A 39 6.54 -15.47 8.42
CA HIS A 39 6.58 -16.79 7.77
C HIS A 39 5.22 -17.49 7.63
N ASN A 40 4.13 -16.73 7.68
CA ASN A 40 2.77 -17.19 7.42
C ASN A 40 2.17 -16.29 6.34
N GLN A 41 1.63 -16.91 5.29
CA GLN A 41 1.09 -16.20 4.14
C GLN A 41 -0.17 -15.41 4.50
N GLU A 42 -1.16 -16.04 5.13
CA GLU A 42 -2.43 -15.40 5.50
C GLU A 42 -2.20 -14.19 6.40
N CYS A 43 -1.38 -14.35 7.45
CA CYS A 43 -1.04 -13.24 8.34
C CYS A 43 -0.24 -12.14 7.62
N ALA A 44 0.62 -12.47 6.65
CA ALA A 44 1.35 -11.48 5.89
C ALA A 44 0.43 -10.68 4.94
N GLU A 45 -0.54 -11.35 4.31
CA GLU A 45 -1.57 -10.70 3.48
C GLU A 45 -2.44 -9.76 4.32
N ASP A 46 -2.90 -10.20 5.50
CA ASP A 46 -3.68 -9.38 6.42
C ASP A 46 -2.91 -8.12 6.87
N MET A 47 -1.62 -8.27 7.20
CA MET A 47 -0.77 -7.13 7.61
C MET A 47 -0.56 -6.11 6.48
N VAL A 48 -0.44 -6.57 5.24
CA VAL A 48 -0.34 -5.68 4.07
C VAL A 48 -1.65 -4.92 3.88
N GLN A 49 -2.80 -5.62 3.96
CA GLN A 49 -4.10 -4.98 3.85
C GLN A 49 -4.31 -3.94 4.95
N GLU A 50 -4.03 -4.30 6.21
CA GLU A 50 -4.17 -3.39 7.35
C GLU A 50 -3.30 -2.14 7.20
N THR A 51 -2.08 -2.31 6.67
CA THR A 51 -1.17 -1.19 6.39
C THR A 51 -1.79 -0.19 5.40
N PHE A 52 -2.35 -0.67 4.30
CA PHE A 52 -3.01 0.22 3.32
C PHE A 52 -4.32 0.82 3.87
N VAL A 53 -5.13 0.04 4.58
CA VAL A 53 -6.37 0.54 5.21
C VAL A 53 -6.05 1.69 6.16
N ARG A 54 -5.04 1.54 7.04
CA ARG A 54 -4.59 2.61 7.94
C ARG A 54 -4.06 3.81 7.16
N PHE A 55 -3.23 3.58 6.14
CA PHE A 55 -2.69 4.65 5.32
C PHE A 55 -3.75 5.51 4.62
N PHE A 56 -4.84 4.91 4.16
CA PHE A 56 -5.96 5.63 3.53
C PHE A 56 -6.99 6.16 4.54
N SER A 57 -7.11 5.56 5.73
CA SER A 57 -8.05 5.99 6.78
C SER A 57 -7.51 7.11 7.66
N GLU A 58 -6.19 7.19 7.86
CA GLU A 58 -5.55 8.30 8.60
C GLU A 58 -5.38 9.57 7.73
N ARG A 59 -6.15 9.71 6.64
CA ARG A 59 -6.10 10.86 5.72
C ARG A 59 -7.45 11.51 5.48
#